data_AF-A0A559PKE2-F1
#
_entry.id   AF-A0A559PKE2-F1
#
_cell.length_a   1.000
_cell.length_b   1.000
_cell.length_c   1.000
_cell.angle_alpha   90.00
_cell.angle_beta   90.00
_cell.angle_gamma   90.00
#
_symmetry.space_group_name_H-M   'P 1'
#
loop_
_entity.id
_entity.type
_entity.pdbx_description
1 polymer ?
#
loop_
_entity_poly.entity_id
_entity_poly.type
_entity_poly.pdbx_seq_one_letter_code
_entity_poly.pdbx_strand_id
1 'polypeptide(L)'
;MKREYIQIRCSIYEKKLLKKRAARAGVSLSEYLRSTAFERNIVERITPEQLECYQLLIQYKNNFSRIGNMFKKSNPQLTREVLQLAQEIRGHLKNFRK
;
A
#
# COMPACT_ATOMS: atom_id res chain seq x y z
N MET A 1 5.13 -33.45 4.14
CA MET A 1 3.72 -33.25 4.53
C MET A 1 3.60 -33.51 6.03
N LYS A 2 2.97 -32.61 6.81
CA LYS A 2 2.79 -32.82 8.26
C LYS A 2 1.70 -33.88 8.48
N ARG A 3 1.95 -34.87 9.33
CA ARG A 3 1.10 -36.07 9.51
C ARG A 3 0.36 -36.12 10.85
N GLU A 4 0.88 -35.45 11.87
CA GLU A 4 0.28 -35.40 13.21
C GLU A 4 -0.79 -34.30 13.32
N TYR A 5 -1.82 -34.55 14.12
CA TYR A 5 -2.96 -33.65 14.32
C TYR A 5 -3.01 -33.15 15.76
N ILE A 6 -3.38 -31.89 15.94
CA ILE A 6 -3.65 -31.29 17.25
C ILE A 6 -5.13 -30.91 17.30
N GLN A 7 -5.85 -31.40 18.30
CA GLN A 7 -7.26 -31.07 18.54
C GLN A 7 -7.36 -30.10 19.73
N ILE A 8 -8.13 -29.03 19.55
CA ILE A 8 -8.31 -27.99 20.56
C ILE A 8 -9.81 -27.82 20.84
N ARG A 9 -10.21 -27.92 22.11
CA ARG A 9 -11.57 -27.61 22.53
C ARG A 9 -11.74 -26.09 22.59
N CYS A 10 -12.81 -25.59 22.00
CA CYS A 10 -13.17 -24.17 22.03
C CYS A 10 -14.68 -24.03 21.87
N SER A 11 -15.22 -22.92 22.35
CA SER A 11 -16.59 -22.50 22.10
C SER A 11 -16.81 -22.14 20.62
N ILE A 12 -18.09 -22.07 20.23
CA ILE A 12 -18.49 -21.68 18.87
C ILE A 12 -17.97 -20.28 18.53
N TYR A 13 -17.99 -19.35 19.50
CA TYR A 13 -17.53 -17.98 19.32
C TYR A 13 -16.01 -17.90 19.12
N GLU A 14 -15.23 -18.60 19.96
CA GLU A 14 -13.77 -18.65 19.83
C GLU A 14 -13.36 -19.23 18.47
N LYS A 15 -14.03 -20.30 18.03
CA LYS A 15 -13.77 -20.90 16.71
C LYS A 15 -14.01 -19.90 15.57
N LYS A 16 -15.10 -19.12 15.63
CA LYS A 16 -15.39 -18.08 14.63
C LYS A 16 -14.34 -16.96 14.67
N LEU A 17 -13.95 -16.53 15.86
CA LEU A 17 -12.97 -15.46 16.04
C LEU A 17 -11.59 -15.88 15.50
N LEU A 18 -11.13 -17.09 15.81
CA LEU A 18 -9.86 -17.63 15.31
C LEU A 18 -9.85 -17.73 13.78
N LYS A 19 -10.96 -18.15 13.15
CA LYS A 19 -11.10 -18.15 11.69
C LYS A 19 -10.97 -16.75 11.10
N LYS A 20 -11.62 -15.75 11.71
CA LYS A 20 -11.54 -14.35 11.24
C LYS A 20 -10.12 -13.79 11.36
N ARG A 21 -9.43 -14.11 12.46
CA ARG A 21 -8.02 -13.71 12.66
C ARG A 21 -7.07 -14.37 11.66
N ALA A 22 -7.24 -15.68 11.41
CA ALA A 22 -6.47 -16.40 10.39
C ALA A 22 -6.69 -15.82 8.98
N ALA A 23 -7.94 -15.47 8.65
CA ALA A 23 -8.27 -14.83 7.36
C ALA A 23 -7.61 -13.45 7.20
N ARG A 24 -7.61 -12.61 8.24
CA ARG A 24 -6.89 -11.31 8.25
C ARG A 24 -5.38 -11.48 8.08
N ALA A 25 -4.83 -12.50 8.71
CA ALA A 25 -3.44 -12.89 8.52
C ALA A 25 -3.13 -13.52 7.15
N GLY A 26 -4.14 -13.83 6.34
CA GLY A 26 -3.97 -14.45 5.02
C GLY A 26 -3.47 -15.89 5.05
N VAL A 27 -3.62 -16.60 6.17
CA VAL A 27 -3.13 -17.99 6.34
C VAL A 27 -4.26 -18.93 6.79
N SER A 28 -4.05 -20.24 6.63
CA SER A 28 -5.00 -21.23 7.15
C SER A 28 -5.11 -21.17 8.68
N LEU A 29 -6.24 -21.59 9.25
CA LEU A 29 -6.43 -21.64 10.71
C LEU A 29 -5.34 -22.45 11.43
N SER A 30 -4.94 -23.59 10.86
CA SER A 30 -3.89 -24.45 11.42
C SER A 30 -2.51 -23.78 11.36
N GLU A 31 -2.23 -23.01 10.31
CA GLU A 31 -0.99 -22.23 10.22
C GLU A 31 -1.00 -21.05 11.18
N TYR A 32 -2.14 -20.34 11.29
CA TYR A 32 -2.33 -19.24 12.22
C TYR A 32 -2.05 -19.67 13.65
N LEU A 33 -2.71 -20.74 14.12
CA LEU A 33 -2.53 -21.28 15.47
C LEU A 33 -1.10 -21.72 15.74
N ARG A 34 -0.47 -22.38 14.76
CA ARG A 34 0.92 -22.83 14.88
C ARG A 34 1.87 -21.64 14.97
N SER A 35 1.74 -20.67 14.09
CA SER A 35 2.58 -19.47 14.08
C SER A 35 2.39 -18.63 15.34
N THR A 36 1.16 -18.47 15.84
CA THR A 36 0.90 -17.80 17.12
C THR A 36 1.51 -18.55 18.30
N ALA A 37 1.43 -19.89 18.32
CA ALA A 37 1.96 -20.69 19.42
C ALA A 37 3.50 -20.71 19.47
N PHE A 38 4.17 -20.51 18.33
CA PHE A 38 5.62 -20.40 18.23
C PHE A 38 6.12 -18.94 18.19
N GLU A 39 5.27 -17.98 18.57
CA GLU A 39 5.58 -16.54 18.58
C GLU A 39 6.16 -16.02 17.24
N ARG A 40 5.81 -16.66 16.13
CA ARG A 40 6.22 -16.20 14.81
C ARG A 40 5.37 -15.00 14.46
N ASN A 41 6.02 -13.88 14.11
CA ASN A 41 5.34 -12.67 13.66
C ASN A 41 4.44 -12.98 12.46
N ILE A 42 3.14 -13.02 12.71
CA ILE A 42 2.12 -13.11 11.67
C ILE A 42 1.93 -11.69 11.17
N VAL A 43 2.66 -11.34 10.11
CA VAL A 43 2.47 -10.04 9.44
C VAL A 43 1.09 -10.07 8.81
N GLU A 44 0.21 -9.16 9.26
CA GLU A 44 -1.11 -8.99 8.66
C GLU A 44 -0.96 -8.73 7.16
N ARG A 45 -1.80 -9.38 6.34
CA ARG A 45 -1.70 -9.22 4.90
C ARG A 45 -2.01 -7.77 4.55
N ILE A 46 -1.13 -7.14 3.76
CA ILE A 46 -1.39 -5.81 3.19
C ILE A 46 -2.74 -5.88 2.46
N THR A 47 -3.69 -5.07 2.88
CA THR A 47 -5.01 -5.04 2.25
C THR A 47 -4.90 -4.49 0.82
N PRO A 48 -5.84 -4.79 -0.08
CA PRO A 48 -5.83 -4.23 -1.44
C PRO A 48 -5.72 -2.70 -1.43
N GLU A 49 -6.43 -2.03 -0.52
CA GLU A 49 -6.42 -0.57 -0.36
C GLU A 49 -5.05 -0.07 0.11
N GLN A 50 -4.42 -0.77 1.06
CA GLN A 50 -3.07 -0.44 1.51
C GLN A 50 -2.03 -0.62 0.40
N LEU A 51 -2.23 -1.63 -0.46
CA LEU A 51 -1.35 -1.86 -1.61
C LEU A 51 -1.50 -0.74 -2.65
N GLU A 52 -2.71 -0.28 -2.93
CA GLU A 52 -2.97 0.87 -3.80
C GLU A 52 -2.32 2.15 -3.26
N CYS A 53 -2.53 2.45 -1.98
CA CYS A 53 -1.87 3.58 -1.32
C CYS A 53 -0.34 3.48 -1.42
N TYR A 54 0.21 2.28 -1.21
CA TYR A 54 1.65 2.05 -1.30
C TYR A 54 2.20 2.30 -2.71
N GLN A 55 1.50 1.83 -3.75
CA GLN A 55 1.89 2.09 -5.14
C GLN A 55 1.85 3.59 -5.47
N LEU A 56 0.82 4.29 -5.02
CA LEU A 56 0.70 5.74 -5.19
C LEU A 56 1.85 6.49 -4.52
N LEU A 57 2.21 6.10 -3.28
CA LEU A 57 3.33 6.70 -2.55
C LEU A 57 4.67 6.48 -3.26
N ILE A 58 4.90 5.31 -3.86
CA ILE A 58 6.10 5.07 -4.69
C ILE A 58 6.12 6.02 -5.89
N GLN A 59 5.00 6.17 -6.58
CA GLN A 59 4.91 7.07 -7.73
C GLN A 59 5.22 8.51 -7.32
N TYR A 60 4.62 9.01 -6.24
CA TYR A 60 4.85 10.37 -5.75
C TYR A 60 6.30 10.57 -5.30
N LYS A 61 6.88 9.64 -4.55
CA LYS A 61 8.31 9.68 -4.17
C LYS A 61 9.19 9.85 -5.41
N ASN A 62 8.94 9.06 -6.46
CA ASN A 62 9.73 9.11 -7.69
C ASN A 62 9.54 10.43 -8.43
N ASN A 63 8.31 10.93 -8.52
CA ASN A 63 8.00 12.22 -9.15
C ASN A 63 8.70 13.37 -8.42
N PHE A 64 8.58 13.44 -7.09
CA PHE A 64 9.25 14.48 -6.29
C PHE A 64 10.78 14.37 -6.37
N SER A 65 11.33 13.15 -6.41
CA SER A 65 12.78 12.95 -6.59
C SER A 65 13.25 13.46 -7.96
N ARG A 66 12.47 13.24 -9.02
CA ARG A 66 12.77 13.77 -10.38
C ARG A 66 12.72 15.30 -10.40
N ILE A 67 11.68 15.89 -9.81
CA ILE A 67 11.54 17.35 -9.69
C ILE A 67 12.75 17.93 -8.94
N GLY A 68 13.11 17.37 -7.77
CA GLY A 68 14.28 17.83 -7.00
C GLY A 68 15.60 17.71 -7.78
N ASN A 69 15.78 16.62 -8.53
CA ASN A 69 16.95 16.45 -9.39
C ASN A 69 17.02 17.46 -10.53
N MET A 70 15.88 17.84 -11.11
CA MET A 70 15.80 18.84 -12.16
C MET A 70 16.14 20.24 -11.66
N PHE A 71 15.73 20.59 -10.44
CA PHE A 71 16.16 21.84 -9.77
C PHE A 71 17.65 21.84 -9.44
N LYS A 72 18.17 20.75 -8.85
CA LYS A 72 19.59 20.63 -8.46
C LYS A 72 20.57 20.76 -9.64
N LYS A 73 20.16 20.34 -10.84
CA LYS A 73 21.00 20.34 -12.05
C LYS A 73 20.75 21.52 -12.98
N SER A 74 19.94 22.51 -12.59
CA SER A 74 19.50 23.61 -13.46
C SER A 74 19.04 23.13 -14.84
N ASN A 75 18.22 22.07 -14.88
CA ASN A 75 17.84 21.45 -16.14
C ASN A 75 16.94 22.41 -16.97
N PRO A 76 17.40 22.91 -18.13
CA PRO A 76 16.65 23.88 -18.93
C PRO A 76 15.29 23.36 -19.41
N GLN A 77 15.14 22.03 -19.50
CA GLN A 77 13.92 21.40 -19.95
C GLN A 77 12.78 21.47 -18.92
N LEU A 78 13.09 21.41 -17.62
CA LEU A 78 12.09 21.62 -16.57
C LEU A 78 11.51 23.03 -16.66
N THR A 79 12.39 24.03 -16.79
CA THR A 79 11.99 25.44 -16.90
C THR A 79 11.04 25.63 -18.08
N ARG A 80 11.34 24.99 -19.22
CA ARG A 80 10.49 25.06 -20.42
C ARG A 80 9.11 24.43 -20.19
N GLU A 81 9.05 23.23 -19.61
CA GLU A 81 7.78 22.53 -19.35
C GLU A 81 6.92 23.27 -18.32
N VAL A 82 7.52 23.80 -17.24
CA VAL A 82 6.82 24.58 -16.22
C VAL A 82 6.26 25.88 -16.80
N LEU A 83 7.04 26.59 -17.63
CA LEU A 83 6.58 27.80 -18.31
C LEU A 83 5.45 27.52 -19.31
N GLN A 84 5.53 26.39 -20.04
CA GLN A 84 4.48 25.96 -20.95
C GLN A 84 3.18 25.66 -20.20
N LEU A 85 3.25 24.87 -19.12
CA LEU A 85 2.08 24.57 -18.29
C LEU A 85 1.45 25.85 -17.70
N ALA A 86 2.28 26.77 -17.19
CA ALA A 86 1.80 28.06 -16.69
C ALA A 86 1.12 28.92 -17.77
N GLN A 87 1.51 28.76 -19.04
CA GLN A 87 0.89 29.43 -20.18
C GLN A 87 -0.46 28.78 -20.55
N GLU A 88 -0.52 27.45 -20.55
CA GLU A 88 -1.75 26.68 -20.79
C GLU A 88 -2.81 26.99 -19.71
N ILE A 89 -2.42 26.99 -18.43
CA ILE A 89 -3.30 27.38 -17.31
C ILE A 89 -3.81 28.81 -17.48
N ARG A 90 -2.95 29.75 -17.90
CA ARG A 90 -3.38 31.13 -18.21
C ARG A 90 -4.41 31.17 -19.34
N GLY A 91 -4.27 30.31 -20.35
CA GLY A 91 -5.24 30.12 -21.42
C GLY A 91 -6.59 29.65 -20.86
N HIS A 92 -6.59 28.62 -20.02
CA HIS A 92 -7.80 28.13 -19.37
C HIS A 92 -8.45 29.19 -18.48
N LEU A 93 -7.68 29.92 -17.67
CA LEU A 93 -8.20 30.99 -16.79
C LEU A 93 -8.86 32.15 -17.55
N LYS A 94 -8.38 32.47 -18.77
CA LYS A 94 -9.04 33.47 -19.62
C LYS A 94 -10.44 33.02 -20.07
N ASN A 95 -10.66 31.72 -20.24
CA ASN A 95 -11.97 31.18 -20.61
C ASN A 95 -13.00 31.32 -19.47
N PHE A 96 -12.55 31.45 -18.22
CA PHE A 96 -13.41 31.70 -17.05
C PHE A 96 -13.73 33.19 -16.83
N ARG A 97 -13.18 34.13 -17.62
CA ARG A 97 -13.46 35.58 -17.52
C ARG A 97 -14.50 36.07 -18.54
N LYS A 98 -15.34 35.18 -19.07
CA LYS A 98 -16.53 35.53 -19.85
C LYS A 98 -17.76 35.61 -18.95
#